data_AF-A0A2R6NCH2-F1
#
_entry.id   AF-A0A2R6NCH2-F1
#
_cell.length_a   1.000
_cell.length_b   1.000
_cell.length_c   1.000
_cell.angle_alpha   90.00
_cell.angle_beta   90.00
_cell.angle_gamma   90.00
#
_symmetry.space_group_name_H-M   'P 1'
#
loop_
_entity.id
_entity.type
_entity.pdbx_description
1 polymer ?
#
loop_
_entity_poly.entity_id
_entity_poly.type
_entity_poly.pdbx_seq_one_letter_code
_entity_poly.pdbx_strand_id
1 'polypeptide(L)'
;MSDTTTRINREEETRETETEQEEEAPEDELLCPECGGRLVSDTEHGETVCTDCGLVVETDEIDRGPEWRAFDSAERDQKSRVGAPTTNMMHDKGLSTNIGWQDKDAYGNSLSSRQRQKMQRLRTWNERFRTRDSKERNLKQALGEIDRMASALGLPDSVR
;
A
#
# COMPACT_ATOMS: atom_id res chain seq x y z
N MET A 1 -14.82 -50.40 35.64
CA MET A 1 -13.70 -51.06 34.95
C MET A 1 -13.28 -50.17 33.80
N SER A 2 -12.05 -49.70 33.87
CA SER A 2 -11.21 -49.16 32.80
C SER A 2 -11.52 -47.78 32.22
N ASP A 3 -10.66 -46.87 32.64
CA ASP A 3 -10.27 -45.57 32.11
C ASP A 3 -10.22 -45.43 30.59
N THR A 4 -10.55 -44.23 30.10
CA THR A 4 -9.71 -43.56 29.09
C THR A 4 -9.85 -42.04 29.29
N THR A 5 -8.89 -41.47 30.03
CA THR A 5 -8.66 -40.02 30.07
C THR A 5 -7.80 -39.67 28.87
N THR A 6 -8.39 -39.14 27.80
CA THR A 6 -7.62 -38.55 26.71
C THR A 6 -7.15 -37.16 27.13
N ARG A 7 -5.89 -37.08 27.54
CA ARG A 7 -5.16 -35.82 27.73
C ARG A 7 -5.02 -35.13 26.37
N ILE A 8 -5.75 -34.05 26.15
CA ILE A 8 -5.46 -33.12 25.04
C ILE A 8 -4.44 -32.13 25.58
N ASN A 9 -3.17 -32.34 25.21
CA ASN A 9 -2.11 -31.39 25.46
C ASN A 9 -2.29 -30.16 24.56
N ARG A 10 -2.09 -29.02 25.21
CA ARG A 10 -2.03 -27.65 24.72
C ARG A 10 -0.67 -27.42 24.04
N GLU A 11 -0.69 -26.99 22.79
CA GLU A 11 0.36 -26.20 22.13
C GLU A 11 -0.42 -25.09 21.40
N GLU A 12 -0.68 -23.96 22.03
CA GLU A 12 0.10 -22.73 21.86
C GLU A 12 0.42 -22.41 20.39
N GLU A 13 -0.61 -22.01 19.64
CA GLU A 13 -0.45 -21.13 18.48
C GLU A 13 -1.04 -19.77 18.88
N THR A 14 -0.24 -18.97 19.57
CA THR A 14 -0.40 -17.52 19.65
C THR A 14 -0.30 -16.97 18.24
N ARG A 15 -1.46 -16.82 17.59
CA ARG A 15 -1.57 -16.06 16.35
C ARG A 15 -1.38 -14.59 16.71
N GLU A 16 -0.12 -14.17 16.71
CA GLU A 16 0.28 -12.77 16.73
C GLU A 16 -0.45 -12.10 15.57
N THR A 17 -1.51 -11.39 15.91
CA THR A 17 -2.21 -10.51 14.99
C THR A 17 -1.41 -9.23 15.04
N GLU A 18 -0.38 -9.14 14.20
CA GLU A 18 0.29 -7.88 13.88
C GLU A 18 -0.78 -6.95 13.31
N THR A 19 -1.39 -6.18 14.22
CA THR A 19 -2.26 -5.08 13.86
C THR A 19 -1.28 -4.00 13.45
N GLU A 20 -1.14 -3.77 12.14
CA GLU A 20 -0.57 -2.54 11.60
C GLU A 20 -1.43 -1.40 12.16
N GLN A 21 -1.03 -0.86 13.30
CA GLN A 21 -1.58 0.37 13.84
C GLN A 21 -1.09 1.47 12.89
N GLU A 22 -1.99 1.98 12.06
CA GLU A 22 -1.87 3.35 11.58
C GLU A 22 -1.85 4.21 12.85
N GLU A 23 -0.66 4.70 13.20
CA GLU A 23 -0.50 5.72 14.23
C GLU A 23 -1.25 6.97 13.76
N GLU A 24 -2.54 7.06 14.09
CA GLU A 24 -3.20 8.35 14.23
C GLU A 24 -2.44 9.07 15.34
N ALA A 25 -1.60 10.04 14.96
CA ALA A 25 -0.89 10.90 15.89
C ALA A 25 -1.91 11.47 16.89
N PRO A 26 -1.62 11.43 18.20
CA PRO A 26 -2.56 11.89 19.21
C PRO A 26 -2.88 13.37 18.99
N GLU A 27 -4.17 13.74 19.03
CA GLU A 27 -4.66 15.12 18.87
C GLU A 27 -4.08 16.11 19.90
N ASP A 28 -3.35 15.61 20.90
CA ASP A 28 -2.63 16.39 21.93
C ASP A 28 -1.32 17.05 21.43
N GLU A 29 -0.82 16.72 20.24
CA GLU A 29 0.43 17.29 19.68
C GLU A 29 0.28 18.72 19.10
N LEU A 30 -0.92 19.31 19.10
CA LEU A 30 -1.16 20.64 18.49
C LEU A 30 -1.08 21.82 19.48
N LEU A 31 -0.76 21.56 20.75
CA LEU A 31 -0.70 22.57 21.82
C LEU A 31 0.73 22.80 22.30
N CYS A 32 1.11 24.08 22.44
CA CYS A 32 2.43 24.47 22.91
C CYS A 32 2.63 24.10 24.40
N PRO A 33 3.72 23.41 24.77
CA PRO A 33 3.98 22.99 26.15
C PRO A 33 4.24 24.14 27.13
N GLU A 34 4.63 25.32 26.64
CA GLU A 34 4.96 26.48 27.47
C GLU A 34 3.76 27.41 27.72
N CYS A 35 2.88 27.59 26.73
CA CYS A 35 1.80 28.58 26.81
C CYS A 35 0.40 28.03 26.47
N GLY A 36 0.29 26.76 26.06
CA GLY A 36 -0.96 26.17 25.57
C GLY A 36 -1.46 26.77 24.25
N GLY A 37 -0.63 27.59 23.59
CA GLY A 37 -0.93 28.22 22.31
C GLY A 37 -0.91 27.26 21.13
N ARG A 38 -1.38 27.71 19.96
CA ARG A 38 -1.48 26.86 18.77
C ARG A 38 -0.10 26.65 18.12
N LEU A 39 0.21 25.41 17.75
CA LEU A 39 1.36 25.05 16.94
C LEU A 39 1.01 25.08 15.44
N VAL A 40 1.93 25.57 14.62
CA VAL A 40 1.83 25.62 13.16
C VAL A 40 3.12 25.06 12.57
N SER A 41 3.01 24.07 11.68
CA SER A 41 4.14 23.58 10.89
C SER A 41 4.44 24.57 9.75
N ASP A 42 5.69 25.03 9.73
CA ASP A 42 6.29 25.77 8.63
C ASP A 42 7.03 24.78 7.72
N THR A 43 6.38 24.42 6.61
CA THR A 43 6.91 23.47 5.63
C THR A 43 8.11 24.02 4.85
N GLU A 44 8.32 25.34 4.79
CA GLU A 44 9.49 25.91 4.08
C GLU A 44 10.78 25.70 4.88
N HIS A 45 10.68 25.74 6.20
CA HIS A 45 11.82 25.57 7.11
C HIS A 45 11.88 24.17 7.76
N GLY A 46 10.78 23.40 7.69
CA GLY A 46 10.67 22.08 8.32
C GLY A 46 10.58 22.17 9.85
N GLU A 47 9.90 23.18 10.36
CA GLU A 47 9.83 23.51 11.79
C GLU A 47 8.37 23.64 12.26
N THR A 48 8.06 23.11 13.44
CA THR A 48 6.75 23.33 14.10
C THR A 48 6.88 24.41 15.17
N VAL A 49 6.22 25.55 14.94
CA VAL A 49 6.38 26.78 15.73
C VAL A 49 5.07 27.20 16.38
N CYS A 50 5.13 27.64 17.64
CA CYS A 50 4.00 28.26 18.30
C CYS A 50 3.79 29.70 17.83
N THR A 51 2.57 30.03 17.40
CA THR A 51 2.23 31.39 16.93
C THR A 51 2.21 32.42 18.05
N ASP A 52 2.00 31.99 19.30
CA ASP A 52 1.76 32.89 20.43
C ASP A 52 3.04 33.24 21.20
N CYS A 53 3.97 32.28 21.34
CA CYS A 53 5.24 32.49 22.07
C CYS A 53 6.50 32.31 21.22
N GLY A 54 6.39 31.83 19.98
CA GLY A 54 7.54 31.61 19.09
C GLY A 54 8.40 30.40 19.44
N LEU A 55 7.95 29.53 20.34
CA LEU A 55 8.66 28.29 20.66
C LEU A 55 8.64 27.35 19.45
N VAL A 56 9.83 26.88 19.05
CA VAL A 56 9.98 25.78 18.10
C VAL A 56 9.94 24.47 18.89
N VAL A 57 8.92 23.65 18.62
CA VAL A 57 8.67 22.39 19.35
C VAL A 57 9.29 21.20 18.62
N GLU A 58 9.35 21.27 17.30
CA GLU A 58 9.94 20.24 16.44
C GLU A 58 10.71 20.89 15.29
N THR A 59 11.84 20.29 14.93
CA THR A 59 12.73 20.71 13.84
C THR A 59 13.06 19.51 12.97
N ASP A 60 13.52 19.76 11.74
CA ASP A 60 13.90 18.72 10.77
C ASP A 60 12.73 17.83 10.32
N GLU A 61 11.54 18.42 10.15
CA GLU A 61 10.39 17.71 9.61
C GLU A 61 10.71 17.14 8.22
N ILE A 62 10.56 15.82 8.08
CA ILE A 62 10.87 15.13 6.82
C ILE A 62 9.69 15.30 5.86
N ASP A 63 9.91 16.02 4.75
CA ASP A 63 8.95 16.03 3.64
C ASP A 63 8.87 14.63 3.00
N ARG A 64 7.72 13.98 3.17
CA ARG A 64 7.42 12.66 2.58
C ARG A 64 6.92 12.77 1.13
N GLY A 65 6.84 13.98 0.60
CA GLY A 65 6.44 14.28 -0.76
C GLY A 65 7.50 13.91 -1.82
N PRO A 66 7.12 13.90 -3.11
CA PRO A 66 8.09 13.70 -4.17
C PRO A 66 9.10 14.84 -4.22
N GLU A 67 10.40 14.51 -4.26
CA GLU A 67 11.49 15.49 -4.46
C GLU A 67 11.38 16.27 -5.79
N TRP A 68 10.55 15.78 -6.72
CA TRP A 68 10.36 16.31 -8.06
C TRP A 68 8.93 16.83 -8.27
N ARG A 69 8.79 17.86 -9.10
CA ARG A 69 7.47 18.37 -9.52
C ARG A 69 7.05 17.73 -10.84
N ALA A 70 5.76 17.41 -10.95
CA ALA A 70 5.10 17.00 -12.18
C ALA A 70 3.77 17.74 -12.30
N PHE A 71 3.43 18.18 -13.51
CA PHE A 71 2.21 18.94 -13.79
C PHE A 71 1.06 18.05 -14.26
N ASP A 72 1.38 16.89 -14.82
CA ASP A 72 0.41 15.87 -15.22
C ASP A 72 0.81 14.47 -14.70
N SER A 73 -0.12 13.52 -14.83
CA SER A 73 0.10 12.14 -14.39
C SER A 73 1.15 11.39 -15.22
N ALA A 74 1.28 11.69 -16.51
CA ALA A 74 2.25 11.02 -17.38
C ALA A 74 3.69 11.43 -17.07
N GLU A 75 3.90 12.71 -16.74
CA GLU A 75 5.16 13.26 -16.27
C GLU A 75 5.50 12.71 -14.88
N ARG A 76 4.48 12.55 -14.02
CA ARG A 76 4.62 11.90 -12.71
C ARG A 76 5.16 10.48 -12.84
N ASP A 77 4.57 9.68 -13.73
CA ASP A 77 4.97 8.29 -13.96
C ASP A 77 6.37 8.17 -14.57
N GLN A 78 6.79 9.15 -15.39
CA GLN A 78 8.13 9.17 -16.00
C GLN A 78 9.23 9.59 -15.02
N LYS A 79 8.94 10.57 -14.14
CA LYS A 79 9.92 11.08 -13.17
C LYS A 79 10.00 10.22 -11.92
N SER A 80 8.94 9.48 -11.60
CA SER A 80 8.94 8.56 -10.49
C SER A 80 10.04 7.51 -10.64
N ARG A 81 10.89 7.43 -9.62
CA ARG A 81 11.89 6.35 -9.49
C ARG A 81 11.31 5.11 -8.83
N VAL A 82 10.10 5.23 -8.28
CA VAL A 82 9.38 4.16 -7.62
C VAL A 82 8.25 3.65 -8.51
N GLY A 83 7.76 2.45 -8.19
CA GLY A 83 6.63 1.85 -8.90
C GLY A 83 5.29 2.54 -8.60
N ALA A 84 4.21 1.87 -8.98
CA ALA A 84 2.86 2.32 -8.71
C ALA A 84 2.61 2.44 -7.18
N PRO A 85 1.74 3.37 -6.75
CA PRO A 85 1.33 3.47 -5.35
C PRO A 85 0.59 2.22 -4.90
N THR A 86 0.62 1.97 -3.58
CA THR A 86 -0.19 0.91 -2.97
C THR A 86 -1.68 1.27 -3.01
N THR A 87 -2.54 0.26 -3.09
CA THR A 87 -4.00 0.47 -3.15
C THR A 87 -4.75 -0.65 -2.46
N ASN A 88 -5.73 -0.31 -1.63
CA ASN A 88 -6.61 -1.27 -0.95
C ASN A 88 -7.55 -2.01 -1.92
N MET A 89 -7.61 -1.57 -3.18
CA MET A 89 -8.37 -2.21 -4.26
C MET A 89 -7.74 -3.52 -4.75
N MET A 90 -6.53 -3.85 -4.30
CA MET A 90 -5.87 -5.10 -4.62
C MET A 90 -5.69 -5.95 -3.37
N HIS A 91 -5.79 -7.27 -3.52
CA HIS A 91 -5.72 -8.23 -2.43
C HIS A 91 -4.38 -8.20 -1.67
N ASP A 92 -3.33 -7.72 -2.32
CA ASP A 92 -1.97 -7.60 -1.81
C ASP A 92 -1.48 -6.14 -1.74
N LYS A 93 -2.43 -5.20 -1.66
CA LYS A 93 -2.17 -3.75 -1.66
C LYS A 93 -1.39 -3.25 -2.88
N GLY A 94 -1.29 -4.02 -3.98
CA GLY A 94 -0.54 -3.65 -5.18
C GLY A 94 0.96 -3.99 -5.16
N LEU A 95 1.41 -4.79 -4.20
CA LEU A 95 2.82 -5.15 -4.04
C LEU A 95 3.34 -6.10 -5.13
N SER A 96 2.47 -6.90 -5.76
CA SER A 96 2.90 -7.83 -6.81
C SER A 96 2.91 -7.24 -8.22
N THR A 97 3.96 -7.57 -8.97
CA THR A 97 4.12 -7.16 -10.37
C THR A 97 3.35 -8.06 -11.33
N ASN A 98 2.86 -7.48 -12.43
CA ASN A 98 2.26 -8.21 -13.56
C ASN A 98 3.21 -8.24 -14.76
N ILE A 99 3.36 -9.40 -15.38
CA ILE A 99 4.11 -9.53 -16.64
C ILE A 99 3.18 -9.20 -17.81
N GLY A 100 3.45 -8.10 -18.51
CA GLY A 100 2.64 -7.63 -19.64
C GLY A 100 2.44 -8.67 -20.76
N TRP A 101 1.31 -8.58 -21.45
CA TRP A 101 0.92 -9.50 -22.51
C TRP A 101 1.56 -9.17 -23.86
N GLN A 102 2.08 -7.95 -24.06
CA GLN A 102 2.42 -7.40 -25.38
C GLN A 102 3.57 -8.09 -26.13
N ASP A 103 4.16 -9.17 -25.62
CA ASP A 103 5.27 -9.93 -26.25
C ASP A 103 6.36 -9.03 -26.88
N LYS A 104 6.63 -7.90 -26.22
CA LYS A 104 7.62 -6.89 -26.59
C LYS A 104 8.62 -6.69 -25.45
N ASP A 105 9.84 -6.32 -25.79
CA ASP A 105 10.84 -5.90 -24.82
C ASP A 105 10.66 -4.43 -24.39
N ALA A 106 11.51 -3.97 -23.47
CA ALA A 106 11.49 -2.60 -22.95
C ALA A 106 11.76 -1.53 -24.02
N TYR A 107 12.37 -1.91 -25.14
CA TYR A 107 12.66 -1.03 -26.28
C TYR A 107 11.57 -1.11 -27.37
N GLY A 108 10.51 -1.91 -27.15
CA GLY A 108 9.39 -2.08 -28.07
C GLY A 108 9.60 -3.13 -29.16
N ASN A 109 10.73 -3.85 -29.17
CA ASN A 109 10.98 -4.90 -30.16
C ASN A 109 10.16 -6.15 -29.85
N SER A 110 9.67 -6.81 -30.89
CA SER A 110 8.92 -8.06 -30.74
C SER A 110 9.85 -9.19 -30.27
N LEU A 111 9.41 -9.94 -29.27
CA LEU A 111 10.15 -11.09 -28.76
C LEU A 111 10.25 -12.21 -29.82
N SER A 112 11.36 -12.96 -29.81
CA SER A 112 11.49 -14.16 -30.64
C SER A 112 10.51 -15.26 -30.18
N SER A 113 10.19 -16.22 -31.05
CA SER A 113 9.28 -17.34 -30.71
C SER A 113 9.70 -18.11 -29.46
N ARG A 114 11.02 -18.32 -29.27
CA ARG A 114 11.56 -18.98 -28.08
C ARG A 114 11.35 -18.13 -26.81
N GLN A 115 11.56 -16.82 -26.91
CA GLN A 115 11.34 -15.90 -25.80
C GLN A 115 9.85 -15.79 -25.45
N ARG A 116 8.94 -15.75 -26.44
CA ARG A 116 7.49 -15.75 -26.19
C ARG A 116 7.06 -16.98 -25.40
N GLN A 117 7.53 -18.16 -25.79
CA GLN A 117 7.25 -19.40 -25.03
C GLN A 117 7.77 -19.32 -23.59
N LYS A 118 8.96 -18.74 -23.37
CA LYS A 118 9.50 -18.50 -22.03
C LYS A 118 8.62 -17.52 -21.25
N MET A 119 8.24 -16.40 -21.85
CA MET A 119 7.40 -15.38 -21.21
C MET A 119 6.02 -15.91 -20.86
N GLN A 120 5.42 -16.73 -21.73
CA GLN A 120 4.15 -17.39 -21.45
C GLN A 120 4.24 -18.27 -20.20
N ARG A 121 5.31 -19.06 -20.05
CA ARG A 121 5.53 -19.85 -18.83
C ARG A 121 5.68 -18.95 -17.60
N LEU A 122 6.46 -17.88 -17.71
CA LEU A 122 6.67 -16.93 -16.61
C LEU A 122 5.36 -16.23 -16.20
N ARG A 123 4.50 -15.85 -17.14
CA ARG A 123 3.16 -15.29 -16.85
C ARG A 123 2.30 -16.28 -16.08
N THR A 124 2.26 -17.53 -16.52
CA THR A 124 1.51 -18.58 -15.82
C THR A 124 2.02 -18.77 -14.39
N TRP A 125 3.33 -18.74 -14.18
CA TRP A 125 3.90 -18.83 -12.83
C TRP A 125 3.63 -17.58 -12.00
N ASN A 126 3.79 -16.38 -12.57
CA ASN A 126 3.51 -15.12 -11.90
C ASN A 126 2.06 -15.07 -11.40
N GLU A 127 1.07 -15.41 -12.25
CA GLU A 127 -0.33 -15.46 -11.83
C GLU A 127 -0.57 -16.47 -10.71
N ARG A 128 0.07 -17.65 -10.77
CA ARG A 128 -0.07 -18.68 -9.72
C ARG A 128 0.54 -18.27 -8.39
N PHE A 129 1.67 -17.55 -8.40
CA PHE A 129 2.32 -17.08 -7.18
C PHE A 129 1.64 -15.86 -6.56
N ARG A 130 0.91 -15.06 -7.34
CA ARG A 130 0.18 -13.88 -6.82
C ARG A 130 -0.95 -14.23 -5.87
N THR A 131 -1.47 -15.45 -5.93
CA THR A 131 -2.58 -15.89 -5.07
C THR A 131 -2.25 -17.26 -4.48
N ARG A 132 -1.54 -17.26 -3.35
CA ARG A 132 -1.09 -18.49 -2.71
C ARG A 132 -2.23 -19.13 -1.91
N ASP A 133 -3.02 -18.29 -1.25
CA ASP A 133 -4.04 -18.75 -0.32
C ASP A 133 -5.47 -18.64 -0.86
N SER A 134 -6.38 -19.44 -0.29
CA SER A 134 -7.81 -19.37 -0.61
C SER A 134 -8.41 -18.01 -0.27
N LYS A 135 -7.94 -17.38 0.82
CA LYS A 135 -8.40 -16.06 1.26
C LYS A 135 -8.06 -14.97 0.25
N GLU A 136 -6.82 -14.93 -0.24
CA GLU A 136 -6.38 -13.97 -1.25
C GLU A 136 -7.17 -14.11 -2.56
N ARG A 137 -7.42 -15.35 -3.00
CA ARG A 137 -8.24 -15.60 -4.20
C ARG A 137 -9.66 -15.10 -4.04
N ASN A 138 -10.27 -15.34 -2.88
CA ASN A 138 -11.62 -14.87 -2.59
C ASN A 138 -11.67 -13.35 -2.52
N LEU A 139 -10.69 -12.71 -1.88
CA LEU A 139 -10.59 -11.26 -1.80
C LEU A 139 -10.40 -10.61 -3.17
N LYS A 140 -9.51 -11.16 -4.02
CA LYS A 140 -9.33 -10.71 -5.41
C LYS A 140 -10.64 -10.77 -6.20
N GLN A 141 -11.41 -11.84 -6.04
CA GLN A 141 -12.70 -11.99 -6.71
C GLN A 141 -13.74 -10.99 -6.16
N ALA A 142 -13.83 -10.83 -4.85
CA ALA A 142 -14.77 -9.92 -4.21
C ALA A 142 -14.51 -8.46 -4.59
N LEU A 143 -13.25 -8.01 -4.52
CA LEU A 143 -12.85 -6.67 -4.94
C LEU A 143 -13.17 -6.42 -6.42
N GLY A 144 -12.96 -7.42 -7.29
CA GLY A 144 -13.36 -7.34 -8.70
C GLY A 144 -14.87 -7.19 -8.92
N GLU A 145 -15.71 -7.86 -8.13
CA GLU A 145 -17.16 -7.69 -8.21
C GLU A 145 -17.64 -6.36 -7.63
N ILE A 146 -17.04 -5.89 -6.53
CA ILE A 146 -17.29 -4.55 -5.98
C ILE A 146 -16.97 -3.50 -7.04
N ASP A 147 -15.80 -3.62 -7.67
CA ASP A 147 -15.37 -2.74 -8.76
C ASP A 147 -16.40 -2.74 -9.90
N ARG A 148 -16.85 -3.92 -10.35
CA ARG A 148 -17.87 -4.06 -11.39
C ARG A 148 -19.21 -3.41 -11.02
N MET A 149 -19.68 -3.60 -9.79
CA MET A 149 -20.93 -3.02 -9.30
C MET A 149 -20.83 -1.50 -9.16
N ALA A 150 -19.74 -0.99 -8.59
CA ALA A 150 -19.49 0.45 -8.45
C ALA A 150 -19.46 1.16 -9.81
N SER A 151 -18.78 0.55 -10.81
CA SER A 151 -18.81 1.02 -12.21
C SER A 151 -20.23 1.07 -12.77
N ALA A 152 -21.03 0.02 -12.56
CA ALA A 152 -22.40 -0.05 -13.07
C ALA A 152 -23.32 0.99 -12.42
N LEU A 153 -23.06 1.36 -11.16
CA LEU A 153 -23.79 2.38 -10.41
C LEU A 153 -23.25 3.80 -10.63
N GLY A 154 -22.12 3.96 -11.33
CA GLY A 154 -21.49 5.25 -11.58
C GLY A 154 -20.92 5.92 -10.32
N LEU A 155 -20.49 5.12 -9.34
CA LEU A 155 -19.91 5.64 -8.11
C LEU A 155 -18.52 6.24 -8.37
N PRO A 156 -18.17 7.35 -7.69
CA PRO A 156 -16.82 7.93 -7.78
C PRO A 156 -15.79 7.00 -7.11
N ASP A 157 -14.53 7.06 -7.56
CA ASP A 157 -13.44 6.21 -7.06
C ASP A 157 -13.18 6.36 -5.56
N SER A 158 -13.58 7.46 -4.94
CA SER A 158 -13.47 7.68 -3.50
C SER A 158 -14.38 6.78 -2.65
N VAL A 159 -15.43 6.22 -3.26
CA VAL A 159 -16.42 5.34 -2.60
C VAL A 159 -16.24 3.88 -3.03
N ARG A 160 -15.36 3.65 -4.00
CA ARG A 160 -15.14 2.36 -4.63
C ARG A 160 -14.23 1.48 -3.79
#